data_AF-A0AAE1E7Y4-F1
#
_entry.id   AF-A0AAE1E7Y4-F1
#
_cell.length_a   1.000
_cell.length_b   1.000
_cell.length_c   1.000
_cell.angle_alpha   90.00
_cell.angle_beta   90.00
_cell.angle_gamma   90.00
#
_symmetry.space_group_name_H-M   'P 1'
#
loop_
_entity.id
_entity.type
_entity.pdbx_description
1 polymer ?
#
loop_
_entity_poly.entity_id
_entity_poly.type
_entity_poly.pdbx_seq_one_letter_code
_entity_poly.pdbx_strand_id
1 'polypeptide(L)'
;MIDYGACGGKESAKELNLPIVKGLVGGKTVDVLRDTGRGASWVVDDNQLTGKCCLIVRIDNTVLLAEKARIQVKTPYLSGEVEALCITEAICDLVVGNFPSARNPDDPDMTTMIGALTTRAQARQEVRLNSQRFHKKDLDHR
;
A
#
# COMPACT_ATOMS: atom_id res chain seq x y z
N MET A 1 32.93 8.45 16.83
CA MET A 1 32.29 7.24 16.29
C MET A 1 31.05 7.70 15.57
N ILE A 2 31.08 7.75 14.24
CA ILE A 2 29.92 8.11 13.44
C ILE A 2 29.36 6.80 12.92
N ASP A 3 28.22 6.41 13.46
CA ASP A 3 27.50 5.21 13.03
C ASP A 3 26.57 5.63 11.87
N TYR A 4 27.04 5.47 10.64
CA TYR A 4 26.20 5.56 9.44
C TYR A 4 25.79 4.14 9.05
N GLY A 5 24.86 3.56 9.79
CA GLY A 5 24.37 2.21 9.57
C GLY A 5 22.85 2.17 9.59
N ALA A 6 22.21 2.41 8.45
CA ALA A 6 20.85 1.94 8.24
C ALA A 6 20.76 1.23 6.89
N CYS A 7 21.43 0.08 6.81
CA CYS A 7 21.02 -0.96 5.88
C CYS A 7 19.93 -1.74 6.63
N GLY A 8 18.65 -1.52 6.35
CA GLY A 8 17.63 -2.17 7.16
C GLY A 8 16.28 -2.30 6.51
N GLY A 9 15.71 -3.49 6.66
CA GLY A 9 14.29 -3.76 6.48
C GLY A 9 13.45 -3.07 7.57
N LYS A 10 12.24 -3.57 7.82
CA LYS A 10 11.16 -2.90 8.58
C LYS A 10 11.53 -2.27 9.94
N GLU A 11 12.60 -2.72 10.61
CA GLU A 11 13.06 -2.14 11.87
C GLU A 11 13.69 -0.75 11.70
N SER A 12 14.39 -0.50 10.58
CA SER A 12 15.03 0.80 10.28
C SER A 12 14.02 1.93 10.13
N ALA A 13 12.83 1.63 9.64
CA ALA A 13 11.81 2.63 9.35
C ALA A 13 11.25 3.28 10.63
N LYS A 14 11.22 2.52 11.74
CA LYS A 14 10.83 3.03 13.07
C LYS A 14 11.91 3.92 13.67
N GLU A 15 13.18 3.54 13.54
CA GLU A 15 14.31 4.32 14.05
C GLU A 15 14.45 5.67 13.33
N LEU A 16 14.08 5.71 12.05
CA LEU A 16 14.13 6.90 11.20
C LEU A 16 12.90 7.81 11.33
N ASN A 17 11.92 7.50 12.18
CA ASN A 17 10.67 8.26 12.35
C ASN A 17 9.97 8.58 11.01
N LEU A 18 9.96 7.62 10.09
CA LEU A 18 9.33 7.82 8.79
C LEU A 18 7.80 7.91 8.92
N PRO A 19 7.13 8.78 8.15
CA PRO A 19 5.67 8.98 8.22
C PRO A 19 4.93 7.81 7.57
N ILE A 20 4.91 6.66 8.25
CA ILE A 20 4.28 5.43 7.78
C ILE A 20 2.79 5.43 8.13
N VAL A 21 1.97 5.14 7.13
CA VAL A 21 0.53 4.97 7.26
C VAL A 21 0.11 3.59 6.76
N LYS A 22 -1.04 3.08 7.18
CA LYS A 22 -1.58 1.83 6.64
C LYS A 22 -2.16 2.00 5.23
N GLY A 23 -2.22 0.92 4.47
CA GLY A 23 -2.90 0.88 3.18
C GLY A 23 -3.25 -0.53 2.77
N LEU A 24 -3.83 -0.69 1.58
CA LEU A 24 -4.11 -2.00 0.99
C LEU A 24 -3.40 -2.17 -0.35
N VAL A 25 -2.82 -3.35 -0.54
CA VAL A 25 -2.29 -3.83 -1.82
C VAL A 25 -2.86 -5.22 -2.06
N GLY A 26 -3.60 -5.42 -3.17
CA GLY A 26 -4.25 -6.71 -3.45
C GLY A 26 -5.16 -7.20 -2.32
N GLY A 27 -5.72 -6.28 -1.51
CA GLY A 27 -6.54 -6.58 -0.34
C GLY A 27 -5.77 -6.95 0.94
N LYS A 28 -4.43 -6.99 0.91
CA LYS A 28 -3.58 -7.18 2.10
C LYS A 28 -3.23 -5.83 2.73
N THR A 29 -3.30 -5.72 4.05
CA THR A 29 -2.88 -4.52 4.79
C THR A 29 -1.36 -4.41 4.80
N VAL A 30 -0.84 -3.23 4.44
CA VAL A 30 0.60 -2.95 4.31
C VAL A 30 0.99 -1.63 4.97
N ASP A 31 2.27 -1.47 5.27
CA ASP A 31 2.88 -0.21 5.69
C ASP A 31 3.31 0.63 4.46
N VAL A 32 2.78 1.85 4.38
CA VAL A 32 2.92 2.77 3.25
C VAL A 32 3.72 4.00 3.66
N LEU A 33 4.79 4.28 2.91
CA LEU A 33 5.57 5.51 3.01
C LEU A 33 5.27 6.39 1.81
N ARG A 34 4.98 7.68 2.03
CA ARG A 34 4.95 8.68 0.97
C ARG A 34 6.35 9.30 0.80
N ASP A 35 7.00 9.04 -0.33
CA ASP A 35 8.32 9.61 -0.64
C ASP A 35 8.25 10.54 -1.86
N THR A 36 8.43 11.84 -1.64
CA THR A 36 8.46 12.85 -2.71
C THR A 36 9.80 12.95 -3.43
N GLY A 37 10.82 12.19 -3.00
CA GLY A 37 12.18 12.21 -3.55
C GLY A 37 12.26 11.70 -4.99
N ARG A 38 11.72 10.51 -5.30
CA ARG A 38 11.43 9.97 -6.66
C ARG A 38 10.98 8.51 -6.60
N GLY A 39 10.06 8.11 -7.50
CA GLY A 39 9.77 6.69 -7.83
C GLY A 39 8.97 5.91 -6.79
N ALA A 40 8.11 4.99 -7.23
CA ALA A 40 7.31 4.11 -6.36
C ALA A 40 7.89 2.69 -6.35
N SER A 41 8.07 2.12 -5.16
CA SER A 41 8.73 0.83 -4.93
C SER A 41 7.91 -0.08 -4.01
N TRP A 42 8.03 -1.38 -4.26
CA TRP A 42 7.16 -2.50 -3.90
C TRP A 42 7.71 -3.80 -3.30
N VAL A 43 6.99 -4.52 -2.42
CA VAL A 43 7.10 -6.01 -2.27
C VAL A 43 5.80 -6.78 -2.66
N VAL A 44 5.85 -7.78 -3.57
CA VAL A 44 4.70 -8.49 -4.24
C VAL A 44 4.99 -9.98 -4.24
N ASP A 45 3.91 -10.74 -4.43
CA ASP A 45 3.91 -12.15 -4.84
C ASP A 45 4.19 -12.31 -6.36
N ASP A 46 4.95 -13.35 -6.75
CA ASP A 46 5.44 -13.59 -8.13
C ASP A 46 4.36 -13.52 -9.23
N ASN A 47 3.22 -14.17 -9.03
CA ASN A 47 1.94 -13.49 -9.03
C ASN A 47 1.66 -12.33 -10.01
N GLN A 48 2.17 -11.18 -9.61
CA GLN A 48 1.79 -9.85 -10.06
C GLN A 48 2.81 -9.29 -11.07
N LEU A 49 3.91 -10.02 -11.27
CA LEU A 49 5.01 -9.63 -12.14
C LEU A 49 4.56 -9.55 -13.61
N THR A 50 5.02 -8.51 -14.29
CA THR A 50 4.69 -8.22 -15.69
C THR A 50 5.68 -8.86 -16.67
N GLY A 51 6.74 -9.51 -16.14
CA GLY A 51 7.87 -10.01 -16.93
C GLY A 51 8.79 -8.92 -17.48
N LYS A 52 8.56 -7.65 -17.11
CA LYS A 52 9.43 -6.51 -17.48
C LYS A 52 10.33 -6.14 -16.32
N CYS A 53 11.56 -5.76 -16.64
CA CYS A 53 12.51 -5.23 -15.66
C CYS A 53 12.91 -3.79 -16.00
N CYS A 54 13.41 -3.08 -15.01
CA CYS A 54 14.08 -1.79 -15.19
C CYS A 54 15.29 -1.68 -14.28
N LEU A 55 16.24 -0.84 -14.69
CA LEU A 55 17.39 -0.48 -13.87
C LEU A 55 17.05 0.73 -13.00
N ILE A 56 17.29 0.59 -11.70
CA ILE A 56 17.24 1.68 -10.73
C ILE A 56 18.69 2.07 -10.44
N VAL A 57 19.04 3.32 -10.72
CA VAL A 57 20.32 3.90 -10.30
C VAL A 57 20.12 4.53 -8.93
N ARG A 58 20.84 4.03 -7.93
CA ARG A 58 20.80 4.52 -6.54
C ARG A 58 21.75 5.71 -6.38
N ILE A 59 21.63 6.43 -5.26
CA ILE A 59 22.41 7.65 -4.98
C ILE A 59 23.92 7.42 -4.90
N ASP A 60 24.34 6.19 -4.60
CA ASP A 60 25.74 5.74 -4.53
C ASP A 60 26.25 5.20 -5.88
N ASN A 61 25.52 5.45 -6.98
CA ASN A 61 25.76 4.94 -8.33
C ASN A 61 25.68 3.40 -8.46
N THR A 62 25.23 2.68 -7.44
CA THR A 62 24.93 1.25 -7.61
C THR A 62 23.66 1.08 -8.44
N VAL A 63 23.60 -0.01 -9.19
CA VAL A 63 22.48 -0.32 -10.08
C VAL A 63 21.74 -1.54 -9.56
N LEU A 64 20.43 -1.40 -9.37
CA LEU A 64 19.52 -2.48 -9.01
C LEU A 64 18.63 -2.82 -10.21
N LEU A 65 18.63 -4.08 -10.64
CA LEU A 65 17.63 -4.59 -11.57
C LEU A 65 16.36 -4.91 -10.76
N ALA A 66 15.30 -4.16 -11.01
CA ALA A 66 14.01 -4.38 -10.38
C ALA A 66 13.02 -4.88 -11.44
N GLU A 67 12.26 -5.89 -11.08
CA GLU A 67 11.11 -6.29 -11.88
C GLU A 67 9.98 -5.27 -11.73
N LYS A 68 8.98 -5.39 -12.60
CA LYS A 68 7.75 -4.58 -12.56
C LYS A 68 6.57 -5.49 -12.28
N ALA A 69 5.70 -5.08 -11.38
CA ALA A 69 4.40 -5.72 -11.18
C ALA A 69 3.29 -4.72 -11.34
N ARG A 70 2.12 -5.28 -11.67
CA ARG A 70 0.87 -4.55 -11.72
C ARG A 70 0.07 -4.86 -10.46
N ILE A 71 -0.15 -3.84 -9.65
CA ILE A 71 -0.77 -3.98 -8.33
C ILE A 71 -2.02 -3.12 -8.23
N GLN A 72 -3.02 -3.64 -7.52
CA GLN A 72 -4.19 -2.85 -7.11
C GLN A 72 -3.89 -2.24 -5.75
N VAL A 73 -3.80 -0.91 -5.69
CA VAL A 73 -3.54 -0.16 -4.46
C VAL A 73 -4.79 0.58 -3.99
N LYS A 74 -4.92 0.70 -2.67
CA LYS A 74 -5.89 1.54 -1.99
C LYS A 74 -5.22 2.10 -0.74
N THR A 75 -4.64 3.29 -0.87
CA THR A 75 -3.88 4.00 0.18
C THR A 75 -4.34 5.47 0.25
N PRO A 76 -4.03 6.20 1.33
CA PRO A 76 -4.38 7.63 1.41
C PRO A 76 -3.73 8.49 0.32
N TYR A 77 -2.63 8.02 -0.26
CA TYR A 77 -1.86 8.80 -1.25
C TYR A 77 -2.14 8.38 -2.69
N LEU A 78 -2.56 7.14 -2.92
CA LEU A 78 -2.74 6.58 -4.25
C LEU A 78 -3.74 5.41 -4.19
N SER A 79 -4.69 5.42 -5.13
CA SER A 79 -5.68 4.36 -5.32
C SER A 79 -5.82 4.03 -6.81
N GLY A 80 -6.02 2.76 -7.13
CA GLY A 80 -6.14 2.28 -8.52
C GLY A 80 -5.18 1.14 -8.85
N GLU A 81 -5.21 0.70 -10.10
CA GLU A 81 -4.21 -0.22 -10.64
C GLU A 81 -2.98 0.56 -11.08
N VAL A 82 -1.79 0.16 -10.63
CA VAL A 82 -0.53 0.83 -10.97
C VAL A 82 0.57 -0.17 -11.30
N GLU A 83 1.47 0.22 -12.20
CA GLU A 83 2.74 -0.47 -12.39
C GLU A 83 3.75 0.10 -11.41
N ALA A 84 4.47 -0.76 -10.70
CA ALA A 84 5.53 -0.29 -9.82
C ALA A 84 6.66 -1.32 -9.69
N LEU A 85 7.74 -0.97 -8.98
CA LEU A 85 8.99 -1.72 -8.98
C LEU A 85 9.13 -2.68 -7.79
N CYS A 86 9.53 -3.92 -8.02
CA CYS A 86 9.80 -4.92 -6.97
C CYS A 86 11.17 -4.68 -6.35
N ILE A 87 11.25 -4.39 -5.05
CA ILE A 87 12.51 -4.25 -4.30
C ILE A 87 12.40 -5.09 -3.02
N THR A 88 13.20 -6.14 -2.92
CA THR A 88 13.15 -7.13 -1.82
C THR A 88 13.61 -6.59 -0.47
N GLU A 89 14.51 -5.61 -0.45
CA GLU A 89 15.08 -5.04 0.78
C GLU A 89 14.58 -3.60 1.03
N ALA A 90 13.29 -3.37 0.81
CA ALA A 90 12.67 -2.08 1.08
C ALA A 90 12.44 -1.86 2.60
N ILE A 91 12.57 -0.61 3.03
CA ILE A 91 12.34 -0.16 4.42
C ILE A 91 10.87 -0.30 4.85
N CYS A 92 9.94 -0.32 3.90
CA CYS A 92 8.51 -0.52 4.11
C CYS A 92 7.92 -1.36 2.98
N ASP A 93 6.66 -1.79 3.14
CA ASP A 93 6.00 -2.67 2.17
C ASP A 93 5.66 -1.95 0.86
N LEU A 94 5.32 -0.65 0.93
CA LEU A 94 4.99 0.17 -0.23
C LEU A 94 5.54 1.60 -0.07
N VAL A 95 6.34 2.04 -1.02
CA VAL A 95 6.77 3.43 -1.18
C VAL A 95 5.97 4.06 -2.30
N VAL A 96 5.17 5.08 -1.98
CA VAL A 96 4.46 5.91 -2.96
C VAL A 96 5.34 7.10 -3.32
N GLY A 97 5.97 6.99 -4.49
CA GLY A 97 6.76 8.05 -5.11
C GLY A 97 5.94 9.22 -5.63
N ASN A 98 6.64 10.18 -6.26
CA ASN A 98 6.01 11.17 -7.12
C ASN A 98 5.43 10.50 -8.37
N PHE A 99 4.15 10.18 -8.29
CA PHE A 99 3.33 9.72 -9.40
C PHE A 99 2.29 10.80 -9.71
N PRO A 100 1.92 11.05 -10.99
CA PRO A 100 1.01 12.15 -11.35
C PRO A 100 -0.33 12.15 -10.60
N SER A 101 -0.85 10.97 -10.24
CA SER A 101 -2.08 10.82 -9.46
C SER A 101 -1.87 10.61 -7.96
N ALA A 102 -0.64 10.73 -7.47
CA ALA A 102 -0.36 10.66 -6.04
C ALA A 102 -0.75 11.98 -5.35
N ARG A 103 -1.38 11.89 -4.18
CA ARG A 103 -1.70 13.05 -3.35
C ARG A 103 -0.44 13.63 -2.71
N ASN A 104 -0.56 14.89 -2.30
CA ASN A 104 0.45 15.58 -1.51
C ASN A 104 0.64 14.84 -0.16
N PRO A 105 1.88 14.67 0.35
CA PRO A 105 2.12 14.15 1.69
C PRO A 105 1.26 14.80 2.79
N ASP A 106 1.01 16.11 2.69
CA ASP A 106 0.28 16.88 3.69
C ASP A 106 -1.26 16.84 3.51
N ASP A 107 -1.74 16.20 2.42
CA ASP A 107 -3.17 16.06 2.12
C ASP A 107 -3.54 14.59 1.78
N PRO A 108 -3.42 13.67 2.76
CA PRO A 108 -3.83 12.27 2.59
C PRO A 108 -5.37 12.11 2.59
N ASP A 109 -5.89 11.22 1.73
CA ASP A 109 -7.30 10.81 1.82
C ASP A 109 -7.50 9.75 2.91
N MET A 110 -7.85 10.20 4.11
CA MET A 110 -8.07 9.31 5.26
C MET A 110 -9.39 8.53 5.20
N THR A 111 -10.31 8.87 4.29
CA THR A 111 -11.55 8.09 4.08
C THR A 111 -11.22 6.65 3.64
N THR A 112 -10.11 6.52 2.90
CA THR A 112 -9.62 5.26 2.39
C THR A 112 -9.21 4.28 3.51
N MET A 113 -8.74 4.79 4.66
CA MET A 113 -8.39 3.98 5.84
C MET A 113 -9.60 3.34 6.51
N ILE A 114 -10.69 4.12 6.65
CA ILE A 114 -11.88 3.69 7.37
C ILE A 114 -12.54 2.50 6.64
N GLY A 115 -12.63 2.56 5.32
CA GLY A 115 -13.15 1.46 4.50
C GLY A 115 -12.16 0.31 4.27
N ALA A 116 -10.87 0.48 4.57
CA ALA A 116 -9.86 -0.57 4.49
C ALA A 116 -9.74 -1.38 5.79
N LEU A 117 -10.08 -0.76 6.93
CA LEU A 117 -10.08 -1.40 8.25
C LEU A 117 -11.37 -2.16 8.57
N THR A 118 -12.39 -2.12 7.70
CA THR A 118 -13.60 -2.93 7.87
C THR A 118 -13.23 -4.41 7.89
N THR A 119 -13.24 -5.00 9.08
CA THR A 119 -12.87 -6.39 9.27
C THR A 119 -13.94 -7.31 8.69
N ARG A 120 -13.56 -8.54 8.32
CA ARG A 120 -14.51 -9.57 7.88
C ARG A 120 -15.66 -9.78 8.87
N ALA A 121 -15.45 -9.48 10.16
CA ALA A 121 -16.50 -9.51 11.18
C ALA A 121 -17.59 -8.45 10.96
N GLN A 122 -17.20 -7.22 10.63
CA GLN A 122 -18.13 -6.12 10.35
C GLN A 122 -18.88 -6.35 9.02
N ALA A 123 -18.20 -6.82 7.98
CA ALA A 123 -18.86 -7.20 6.72
C ALA A 123 -19.89 -8.33 6.91
N ARG A 124 -19.57 -9.34 7.75
CA ARG A 124 -20.53 -10.40 8.13
C ARG A 124 -21.71 -9.87 8.92
N GLN A 125 -21.49 -8.90 9.81
CA GLN A 125 -22.55 -8.29 10.61
C GLN A 125 -23.49 -7.45 9.73
N GLU A 126 -22.95 -6.74 8.74
CA GLU A 126 -23.74 -6.00 7.77
C GLU A 126 -24.60 -6.91 6.89
N VAL A 127 -24.04 -8.02 6.38
CA VAL A 127 -24.80 -9.06 5.66
C VAL A 127 -25.91 -9.66 6.54
N ARG A 128 -25.63 -9.92 7.83
CA ARG A 128 -26.61 -10.44 8.79
C ARG A 128 -27.72 -9.43 9.08
N LEU A 129 -27.38 -8.15 9.22
CA LEU A 129 -28.37 -7.08 9.43
C LEU A 129 -29.23 -6.88 8.18
N ASN A 130 -28.63 -6.99 6.99
CA ASN A 130 -29.36 -6.83 5.73
C ASN A 130 -30.30 -8.02 5.46
N SER A 131 -29.90 -9.25 5.77
CA SER A 131 -30.78 -10.42 5.63
C SER A 131 -31.98 -10.38 6.59
N GLN A 132 -31.78 -9.88 7.82
CA GLN A 132 -32.85 -9.67 8.79
C GLN A 132 -33.82 -8.55 8.36
N ARG A 133 -33.32 -7.49 7.72
CA ARG A 133 -34.16 -6.41 7.17
C ARG A 133 -35.02 -6.87 6.00
N PHE A 134 -34.51 -7.73 5.13
CA PHE A 134 -35.30 -8.33 4.04
C PHE A 134 -36.43 -9.21 4.58
N HIS A 135 -36.13 -10.10 5.53
CA HIS A 135 -37.14 -10.96 6.15
C HIS A 135 -38.27 -10.16 6.84
N LYS A 136 -37.96 -9.01 7.44
CA LYS A 136 -38.98 -8.17 8.09
C LYS A 136 -39.89 -7.45 7.09
N LYS A 137 -39.36 -7.02 5.93
CA LYS A 137 -40.16 -6.39 4.88
C LYS A 137 -41.15 -7.35 4.21
N ASP A 138 -40.79 -8.63 4.11
CA ASP A 138 -41.68 -9.66 3.56
C ASP A 138 -42.84 -10.03 4.50
N LEU A 139 -42.69 -9.73 5.80
CA LEU A 139 -43.73 -9.95 6.83
C LEU A 139 -44.70 -8.76 6.95
N ASP A 140 -44.27 -7.53 6.62
CA ASP A 140 -45.10 -6.31 6.71
C ASP A 140 -45.95 -6.04 5.45
N HIS A 141 -45.99 -6.97 4.48
CA HIS A 141 -46.76 -6.86 3.22
C HIS A 141 -47.79 -7.99 3.00
N ARG A 142 -48.28 -8.62 4.08
CA ARG A 142 -49.42 -9.56 4.04
C ARG A 142 -50.58 -9.11 4.92
#